data_AF-A0A1N7NYA8-F1
#
_entry.id   AF-A0A1N7NYA8-F1
#
_cell.length_a   1.000
_cell.length_b   1.000
_cell.length_c   1.000
_cell.angle_alpha   90.00
_cell.angle_beta   90.00
_cell.angle_gamma   90.00
#
_symmetry.space_group_name_H-M   'P 1'
#
loop_
_entity.id
_entity.type
_entity.pdbx_description
1 polymer ?
#
loop_
_entity_poly.entity_id
_entity_poly.type
_entity_poly.pdbx_seq_one_letter_code
_entity_poly.pdbx_strand_id
1 'polypeptide(L)'
;MKRLVPLGLPLLAALALPINGTARAQDVDAVFDFIPAGGRTLLEKLRAGGLPESLSAAIAGPGADVAAWQETLETARAEAPAIAALDSWEADTLAHYLAWRAPFDAGGGLPRDGRDLSLQLCQSCHIITVVVTQDRTREAWLGTMNSPSHVEIEMSDAERQLLADYLVLNAAIPIDLVPPELRAGGASY
;
A
#
# COMPACT_ATOMS: atom_id res chain seq x y z
N MET A 1 -16.15 -16.76 -82.30
CA MET A 1 -15.40 -15.58 -81.78
C MET A 1 -16.35 -14.65 -81.03
N LYS A 2 -16.30 -14.60 -79.69
CA LYS A 2 -16.52 -13.40 -78.85
C LYS A 2 -16.27 -13.78 -77.38
N ARG A 3 -15.64 -12.85 -76.68
CA ARG A 3 -14.75 -13.02 -75.51
C ARG A 3 -15.49 -13.12 -74.17
N LEU A 4 -14.80 -13.72 -73.20
CA LEU A 4 -15.07 -13.71 -71.76
C LEU A 4 -15.20 -12.28 -71.19
N VAL A 5 -16.00 -12.15 -70.13
CA VAL A 5 -15.84 -11.14 -69.08
C VAL A 5 -15.88 -11.87 -67.74
N PRO A 6 -14.82 -11.83 -66.91
CA PRO A 6 -14.87 -12.34 -65.54
C PRO A 6 -15.40 -11.23 -64.61
N LEU A 7 -16.37 -11.61 -63.77
CA LEU A 7 -16.89 -10.79 -62.67
C LEU A 7 -15.84 -10.77 -61.54
N GLY A 8 -15.33 -9.58 -61.21
CA GLY A 8 -14.39 -9.39 -60.11
C GLY A 8 -15.08 -9.47 -58.75
N LEU A 9 -14.55 -10.30 -57.86
CA LEU A 9 -14.92 -10.37 -56.44
C LEU A 9 -14.05 -9.36 -55.66
N PRO A 10 -14.60 -8.40 -54.90
CA PRO A 10 -13.79 -7.58 -54.01
C PRO A 10 -13.48 -8.36 -52.74
N LEU A 11 -12.19 -8.61 -52.50
CA LEU A 11 -11.64 -9.15 -51.26
C LEU A 11 -11.58 -8.00 -50.24
N LEU A 12 -12.55 -7.90 -49.34
CA LEU A 12 -12.48 -7.03 -48.16
C LEU A 12 -11.51 -7.65 -47.14
N ALA A 13 -10.30 -7.13 -47.06
CA ALA A 13 -9.38 -7.43 -45.96
C ALA A 13 -9.80 -6.64 -44.72
N ALA A 14 -10.47 -7.31 -43.78
CA ALA A 14 -10.72 -6.76 -42.45
C ALA A 14 -9.40 -6.78 -41.65
N LEU A 15 -8.82 -5.60 -41.45
CA LEU A 15 -7.69 -5.38 -40.56
C LEU A 15 -8.17 -5.56 -39.11
N ALA A 16 -7.94 -6.73 -38.53
CA ALA A 16 -8.10 -6.94 -37.08
C ALA A 16 -6.92 -6.27 -36.37
N LEU A 17 -7.13 -5.08 -35.81
CA LEU A 17 -6.21 -4.45 -34.88
C LEU A 17 -6.30 -5.18 -33.52
N PRO A 18 -5.20 -5.76 -33.00
CA PRO A 18 -5.20 -6.28 -31.63
C PRO A 18 -5.27 -5.12 -30.64
N ILE A 19 -6.37 -5.07 -29.87
CA ILE A 19 -6.52 -4.20 -28.71
C ILE A 19 -5.64 -4.79 -27.60
N ASN A 20 -4.35 -4.47 -27.59
CA ASN A 20 -3.44 -4.77 -26.48
C ASN A 20 -3.69 -3.78 -25.33
N GLY A 21 -4.80 -3.97 -24.61
CA GLY A 21 -5.33 -3.01 -23.62
C GLY A 21 -5.17 -3.39 -22.14
N THR A 22 -4.32 -4.34 -21.76
CA THR A 22 -4.26 -4.84 -20.36
C THR A 22 -3.08 -4.36 -19.51
N ALA A 23 -2.18 -3.52 -20.03
CA ALA A 23 -0.94 -3.12 -19.34
C ALA A 23 -1.00 -1.73 -18.66
N ARG A 24 -2.04 -1.37 -17.87
CA ARG A 24 -2.12 0.01 -17.31
C ARG A 24 -2.37 0.18 -15.81
N ALA A 25 -2.68 -0.87 -15.05
CA ALA A 25 -2.87 -0.75 -13.60
C ALA A 25 -1.65 -1.20 -12.79
N GLN A 26 -1.05 -2.34 -13.15
CA GLN A 26 0.10 -2.90 -12.44
C GLN A 26 1.35 -2.00 -12.51
N ASP A 27 1.54 -1.30 -13.64
CA ASP A 27 2.69 -0.43 -13.87
C ASP A 27 2.64 0.86 -13.03
N VAL A 28 1.44 1.31 -12.63
CA VAL A 28 1.27 2.54 -11.82
C VAL A 28 1.58 2.27 -10.35
N ASP A 29 1.19 1.11 -9.83
CA ASP A 29 1.49 0.77 -8.44
C ASP A 29 2.98 0.43 -8.23
N ALA A 30 3.61 -0.19 -9.24
CA ALA A 30 5.02 -0.57 -9.19
C ALA A 30 5.97 0.62 -9.02
N VAL A 31 5.58 1.83 -9.46
CA VAL A 31 6.40 3.05 -9.27
C VAL A 31 6.55 3.42 -7.79
N PHE A 32 5.66 2.92 -6.92
CA PHE A 32 5.66 3.20 -5.48
C PHE A 32 6.17 2.02 -4.64
N ASP A 33 6.77 0.99 -5.24
CA ASP A 33 7.30 -0.18 -4.52
C ASP A 33 8.52 0.16 -3.64
N PHE A 34 9.16 1.31 -3.87
CA PHE A 34 10.19 1.84 -2.98
C PHE A 34 9.62 2.31 -1.63
N ILE A 35 8.31 2.57 -1.55
CA ILE A 35 7.63 2.93 -0.30
C ILE A 35 7.25 1.63 0.40
N PRO A 36 7.77 1.39 1.61
CA PRO A 36 7.63 0.09 2.23
C PRO A 36 6.17 -0.32 2.49
N ALA A 37 5.88 -1.62 2.45
CA ALA A 37 4.53 -2.16 2.58
C ALA A 37 3.87 -1.75 3.91
N GLY A 38 2.60 -1.34 3.87
CA GLY A 38 1.83 -1.08 5.07
C GLY A 38 1.18 -2.35 5.64
N GLY A 39 0.63 -2.25 6.84
CA GLY A 39 0.07 -3.41 7.55
C GLY A 39 -1.10 -4.11 6.85
N ARG A 40 -1.92 -3.42 6.04
CA ARG A 40 -2.96 -4.07 5.22
C ARG A 40 -2.30 -4.96 4.17
N THR A 41 -1.32 -4.42 3.45
CA THR A 41 -0.57 -5.16 2.41
C THR A 41 0.15 -6.37 3.01
N LEU A 42 0.76 -6.21 4.19
CA LEU A 42 1.41 -7.30 4.91
C LEU A 42 0.40 -8.37 5.33
N LEU A 43 -0.77 -7.97 5.86
CA LEU A 43 -1.82 -8.91 6.24
C LEU A 43 -2.40 -9.66 5.03
N GLU A 44 -2.52 -9.02 3.87
CA GLU A 44 -2.92 -9.68 2.61
C GLU A 44 -1.91 -10.75 2.19
N LYS A 45 -0.61 -10.45 2.27
CA LYS A 45 0.47 -11.42 2.03
C LYS A 45 0.38 -12.61 3.00
N LEU A 46 0.15 -12.36 4.28
CA LEU A 46 -0.04 -13.43 5.27
C LEU A 46 -1.27 -14.28 4.98
N ARG A 47 -2.40 -13.66 4.61
CA ARG A 47 -3.63 -14.37 4.22
C ARG A 47 -3.39 -15.29 3.03
N ALA A 48 -2.66 -14.83 2.02
CA ALA A 48 -2.30 -15.65 0.85
C ALA A 48 -1.42 -16.85 1.23
N GLY A 49 -0.63 -16.73 2.30
CA GLY A 49 0.19 -17.82 2.87
C GLY A 49 -0.55 -18.74 3.85
N GLY A 50 -1.81 -18.46 4.18
CA GLY A 50 -2.58 -19.16 5.21
C GLY A 50 -2.40 -18.53 6.59
N LEU A 51 -3.37 -17.71 7.01
CA LEU A 51 -3.38 -17.09 8.33
C LEU A 51 -3.75 -18.13 9.40
N PRO A 52 -3.00 -18.28 10.50
CA PRO A 52 -3.40 -19.13 11.62
C PRO A 52 -4.79 -18.76 12.15
N GLU A 53 -5.55 -19.77 12.57
CA GLU A 53 -6.87 -19.55 13.20
C GLU A 53 -6.73 -18.73 14.48
N SER A 54 -5.67 -18.96 15.25
CA SER A 54 -5.30 -18.22 16.46
C SER A 54 -5.17 -16.71 16.19
N LEU A 55 -4.40 -16.33 15.16
CA LEU A 55 -4.22 -14.94 14.76
C LEU A 55 -5.50 -14.35 14.17
N SER A 56 -6.24 -15.11 13.36
CA SER A 56 -7.52 -14.67 12.80
C SER A 56 -8.54 -14.36 13.90
N ALA A 57 -8.61 -15.22 14.93
CA ALA A 57 -9.47 -15.03 16.09
C ALA A 57 -9.03 -13.83 16.95
N ALA A 58 -7.72 -13.62 17.11
CA ALA A 58 -7.20 -12.44 17.81
C ALA A 58 -7.61 -11.14 17.09
N ILE A 59 -7.49 -11.07 15.75
CA ILE A 59 -7.85 -9.89 14.95
C ILE A 59 -9.35 -9.58 15.03
N ALA A 60 -10.19 -10.61 15.11
CA ALA A 60 -11.64 -10.44 15.29
C ALA A 60 -12.03 -10.14 16.76
N GLY A 61 -11.13 -10.39 17.70
CA GLY A 61 -11.32 -10.18 19.14
C GLY A 61 -11.13 -8.73 19.56
N PRO A 62 -11.29 -8.42 20.87
CA PRO A 62 -11.03 -7.09 21.40
C PRO A 62 -9.66 -6.58 20.96
N GLY A 63 -9.59 -5.34 20.45
CA GLY A 63 -8.33 -4.73 20.04
C GLY A 63 -7.32 -4.73 21.19
N ALA A 64 -6.04 -4.82 20.82
CA ALA A 64 -4.91 -4.81 21.74
C ALA A 64 -3.93 -3.68 21.39
N ASP A 65 -3.03 -3.34 22.31
CA ASP A 65 -1.96 -2.38 22.02
C ASP A 65 -0.84 -3.02 21.17
N VAL A 66 0.11 -2.19 20.75
CA VAL A 66 1.21 -2.61 19.86
C VAL A 66 2.03 -3.75 20.48
N ALA A 67 2.35 -3.67 21.78
CA ALA A 67 3.19 -4.66 22.45
C ALA A 67 2.50 -6.03 22.51
N ALA A 68 1.20 -6.05 22.81
CA ALA A 68 0.41 -7.27 22.77
C ALA A 68 0.30 -7.85 21.35
N TRP A 69 0.21 -7.00 20.32
CA TRP A 69 0.24 -7.48 18.92
C TRP A 69 1.60 -8.04 18.52
N GLN A 70 2.70 -7.44 18.97
CA GLN A 70 4.06 -7.97 18.74
C GLN A 70 4.20 -9.37 19.36
N GLU A 71 3.75 -9.57 20.60
CA GLU A 71 3.77 -10.89 21.26
C GLU A 71 2.87 -11.91 20.53
N THR A 72 1.70 -11.46 20.07
CA THR A 72 0.77 -12.30 19.30
C THR A 72 1.41 -12.76 17.98
N LEU A 73 2.06 -11.84 17.25
CA LEU A 73 2.76 -12.14 16.01
C LEU A 73 3.96 -13.07 16.24
N GLU A 74 4.73 -12.85 17.30
CA GLU A 74 5.86 -13.70 17.66
C GLU A 74 5.42 -15.13 17.96
N THR A 75 4.35 -15.30 18.73
CA THR A 75 3.75 -16.60 19.00
C THR A 75 3.30 -17.29 17.71
N ALA A 76 2.67 -16.54 16.80
CA ALA A 76 2.18 -17.05 15.53
C ALA A 76 3.29 -17.44 14.53
N ARG A 77 4.55 -16.98 14.72
CA ARG A 77 5.69 -17.40 13.89
C ARG A 77 5.93 -18.91 13.93
N ALA A 78 5.65 -19.56 15.07
CA ALA A 78 5.81 -21.00 15.21
C ALA A 78 4.77 -21.81 14.39
N GLU A 79 3.63 -21.20 14.06
CA GLU A 79 2.48 -21.85 13.43
C GLU A 79 2.39 -21.59 11.92
N ALA A 80 2.94 -20.47 11.44
CA ALA A 80 2.86 -20.08 10.03
C ALA A 80 4.21 -19.61 9.45
N PRO A 81 4.76 -20.32 8.45
CA PRO A 81 5.98 -19.90 7.76
C PRO A 81 5.91 -18.50 7.15
N ALA A 82 4.72 -18.06 6.69
CA ALA A 82 4.53 -16.72 6.14
C ALA A 82 4.75 -15.62 7.20
N ILE A 83 4.37 -15.87 8.46
CA ILE A 83 4.61 -14.95 9.58
C ILE A 83 6.08 -15.03 10.00
N ALA A 84 6.65 -16.23 10.06
CA ALA A 84 8.07 -16.43 10.34
C ALA A 84 8.99 -15.70 9.34
N ALA A 85 8.54 -15.54 8.09
CA ALA A 85 9.26 -14.84 7.03
C ALA A 85 9.18 -13.31 7.12
N LEU A 86 8.32 -12.73 7.96
CA LEU A 86 8.33 -11.29 8.20
C LEU A 86 9.62 -10.91 8.92
N ASP A 87 10.33 -9.90 8.43
CA ASP A 87 11.41 -9.32 9.22
C ASP A 87 10.85 -8.57 10.45
N SER A 88 11.74 -8.08 11.33
CA SER A 88 11.32 -7.39 12.56
C SER A 88 10.55 -6.10 12.28
N TRP A 89 10.88 -5.42 11.18
CA TRP A 89 10.32 -4.13 10.81
C TRP A 89 8.95 -4.29 10.14
N GLU A 90 8.77 -5.32 9.29
CA GLU A 90 7.47 -5.71 8.76
C GLU A 90 6.53 -6.15 9.89
N ALA A 91 7.03 -6.94 10.85
CA ALA A 91 6.24 -7.37 12.00
C ALA A 91 5.80 -6.17 12.87
N ASP A 92 6.67 -5.18 13.08
CA ASP A 92 6.35 -3.98 13.83
C ASP A 92 5.31 -3.10 13.11
N THR A 93 5.48 -2.92 11.80
CA THR A 93 4.51 -2.20 10.94
C THR A 93 3.14 -2.88 10.98
N LEU A 94 3.09 -4.21 10.95
CA LEU A 94 1.85 -4.96 11.07
C LEU A 94 1.23 -4.82 12.48
N ALA A 95 2.03 -4.87 13.54
CA ALA A 95 1.54 -4.70 14.91
C ALA A 95 0.89 -3.32 15.13
N HIS A 96 1.52 -2.25 14.65
CA HIS A 96 0.94 -0.89 14.69
C HIS A 96 -0.37 -0.79 13.90
N TYR A 97 -0.44 -1.41 12.72
CA TYR A 97 -1.68 -1.46 11.95
C TYR A 97 -2.80 -2.18 12.70
N LEU A 98 -2.52 -3.34 13.29
CA LEU A 98 -3.50 -4.12 14.04
C LEU A 98 -3.96 -3.38 15.30
N ALA A 99 -3.07 -2.66 15.99
CA ALA A 99 -3.42 -1.87 17.17
C ALA A 99 -4.46 -0.77 16.87
N TRP A 100 -4.41 -0.18 15.66
CA TRP A 100 -5.35 0.87 15.26
C TRP A 100 -6.60 0.36 14.54
N ARG A 101 -6.53 -0.82 13.91
CA ARG A 101 -7.62 -1.30 13.04
C ARG A 101 -8.45 -2.40 13.65
N ALA A 102 -7.87 -3.27 14.48
CA ALA A 102 -8.63 -4.34 15.13
C ALA A 102 -9.66 -3.74 16.12
N PRO A 103 -10.85 -4.35 16.28
CA PRO A 103 -11.31 -5.59 15.64
C PRO A 103 -11.74 -5.44 14.17
N PHE A 104 -11.49 -6.46 13.36
CA PHE A 104 -12.15 -6.64 12.05
C PHE A 104 -12.14 -8.11 11.60
N ASP A 105 -12.93 -8.45 10.59
CA ASP A 105 -12.88 -9.77 9.95
C ASP A 105 -11.62 -9.87 9.08
N ALA A 106 -10.64 -10.66 9.53
CA ALA A 106 -9.39 -10.89 8.79
C ALA A 106 -9.62 -11.58 7.42
N GLY A 107 -10.74 -12.29 7.23
CA GLY A 107 -11.16 -12.85 5.95
C GLY A 107 -11.90 -11.85 5.04
N GLY A 108 -12.34 -10.72 5.58
CA GLY A 108 -13.15 -9.72 4.90
C GLY A 108 -12.35 -8.65 4.16
N GLY A 109 -13.03 -7.53 3.88
CA GLY A 109 -12.41 -6.33 3.34
C GLY A 109 -11.57 -5.64 4.41
N LEU A 110 -10.28 -5.47 4.15
CA LEU A 110 -9.34 -4.94 5.12
C LEU A 110 -9.39 -3.39 5.16
N PRO A 111 -9.38 -2.78 6.35
CA PRO A 111 -9.24 -1.33 6.48
C PRO A 111 -7.96 -0.79 5.85
N ARG A 112 -7.98 0.46 5.37
CA ARG A 112 -6.78 1.13 4.83
C ARG A 112 -5.64 1.15 5.85
N ASP A 113 -4.41 0.97 5.40
CA ASP A 113 -3.20 1.12 6.23
C ASP A 113 -2.53 2.50 6.06
N GLY A 114 -1.39 2.70 6.73
CA GLY A 114 -0.63 3.94 6.61
C GLY A 114 -0.02 4.19 5.23
N ARG A 115 0.33 3.15 4.47
CA ARG A 115 0.79 3.27 3.08
C ARG A 115 -0.34 3.73 2.18
N ASP A 116 -1.53 3.15 2.34
CA ASP A 116 -2.73 3.55 1.62
C ASP A 116 -3.06 5.02 1.89
N LEU A 117 -3.03 5.43 3.16
CA LEU A 117 -3.29 6.82 3.55
C LEU A 117 -2.22 7.77 2.96
N SER A 118 -0.95 7.38 2.96
CA SER A 118 0.14 8.17 2.38
C SER A 118 -0.05 8.35 0.87
N LEU A 119 -0.33 7.26 0.14
CA LEU A 119 -0.50 7.30 -1.32
C LEU A 119 -1.81 7.93 -1.77
N GLN A 120 -2.89 7.81 -0.98
CA GLN A 120 -4.19 8.40 -1.33
C GLN A 120 -4.27 9.87 -0.93
N LEU A 121 -3.75 10.24 0.24
CA LEU A 121 -3.98 11.57 0.83
C LEU A 121 -2.76 12.47 0.65
N CYS A 122 -1.55 12.00 0.97
CA CYS A 122 -0.37 12.85 0.92
C CYS A 122 0.11 13.10 -0.52
N GLN A 123 0.04 12.09 -1.39
CA GLN A 123 0.38 12.22 -2.81
C GLN A 123 -0.66 13.03 -3.61
N SER A 124 -1.84 13.30 -3.05
CA SER A 124 -2.93 13.98 -3.77
C SER A 124 -2.64 15.46 -4.07
N CYS A 125 -1.85 16.13 -3.23
CA CYS A 125 -1.56 17.57 -3.33
C CYS A 125 -0.12 17.86 -3.78
N HIS A 126 0.84 17.02 -3.41
CA HIS A 126 2.25 17.16 -3.78
C HIS A 126 2.89 15.79 -3.90
N ILE A 127 4.06 15.71 -4.55
CA ILE A 127 4.76 14.45 -4.76
C ILE A 127 5.06 13.75 -3.43
N ILE A 128 4.85 12.43 -3.39
CA ILE A 128 4.95 11.61 -2.18
C ILE A 128 6.35 11.66 -1.57
N THR A 129 7.37 11.88 -2.39
CA THR A 129 8.76 12.09 -1.99
C THR A 129 8.90 13.19 -0.93
N VAL A 130 8.07 14.25 -0.97
CA VAL A 130 8.09 15.29 0.07
C VAL A 130 7.79 14.71 1.45
N VAL A 131 7.03 13.62 1.55
CA VAL A 131 6.65 13.01 2.83
C VAL A 131 7.60 11.87 3.19
N VAL A 132 7.79 10.91 2.29
CA VAL A 132 8.47 9.66 2.65
C VAL A 132 9.98 9.80 2.84
N THR A 133 10.59 10.91 2.42
CA THR A 133 12.01 11.19 2.69
C THR A 133 12.26 11.99 3.96
N GLN A 134 11.22 12.44 4.67
CA GLN A 134 11.40 13.16 5.93
C GLN A 134 11.58 12.18 7.08
N ASP A 135 12.59 12.45 7.92
CA ASP A 135 12.75 11.84 9.23
C ASP A 135 12.15 12.77 10.28
N ARG A 136 11.06 12.34 10.91
CA ARG A 136 10.35 13.16 11.90
C ARG A 136 9.79 12.29 13.01
N THR A 137 9.68 12.91 14.19
CA THR A 137 8.97 12.29 15.30
C THR A 137 7.49 12.18 15.01
N ARG A 138 6.83 11.29 15.75
CA ARG A 138 5.38 11.08 15.73
C ARG A 138 4.60 12.38 15.94
N GLU A 139 5.02 13.19 16.92
CA GLU A 139 4.38 14.46 17.25
C GLU A 139 4.51 15.47 16.12
N ALA A 140 5.66 15.49 15.43
CA ALA A 140 5.87 16.35 14.28
C ALA A 140 4.99 15.94 13.08
N TRP A 141 4.76 14.64 12.87
CA TRP A 141 3.81 14.15 11.89
C TRP A 141 2.37 14.53 12.21
N LEU A 142 1.94 14.32 13.46
CA LEU A 142 0.62 14.76 13.92
C LEU A 142 0.44 16.28 13.81
N GLY A 143 1.47 17.05 14.17
CA GLY A 143 1.46 18.50 14.01
C GLY A 143 1.31 18.94 12.55
N THR A 144 1.88 18.17 11.61
CA THR A 144 1.73 18.43 10.17
C THR A 144 0.31 18.17 9.71
N MET A 145 -0.27 17.03 10.06
CA MET A 145 -1.65 16.69 9.72
C MET A 145 -2.67 17.66 10.33
N ASN A 146 -2.34 18.26 11.48
CA ASN A 146 -3.20 19.23 12.18
C ASN A 146 -2.89 20.69 11.82
N SER A 147 -1.98 20.95 10.88
CA SER A 147 -1.70 22.30 10.42
C SER A 147 -2.89 22.87 9.61
N PRO A 148 -3.07 24.20 9.56
CA PRO A 148 -4.16 24.82 8.82
C PRO A 148 -4.24 24.40 7.34
N SER A 149 -3.12 24.02 6.72
CA SER A 149 -3.07 23.59 5.32
C SER A 149 -3.46 22.13 5.09
N HIS A 150 -3.58 21.31 6.14
CA HIS A 150 -3.87 19.87 6.05
C HIS A 150 -5.10 19.44 6.87
N VAL A 151 -5.63 20.31 7.73
CA VAL A 151 -6.76 19.97 8.61
C VAL A 151 -8.05 19.63 7.83
N GLU A 152 -8.21 20.16 6.61
CA GLU A 152 -9.36 19.89 5.75
C GLU A 152 -9.29 18.51 5.05
N ILE A 153 -8.15 17.82 5.10
CA ILE A 153 -8.04 16.45 4.56
C ILE A 153 -8.85 15.52 5.47
N GLU A 154 -9.85 14.87 4.88
CA GLU A 154 -10.75 13.98 5.61
C GLU A 154 -10.00 12.73 6.11
N MET A 155 -9.81 12.68 7.43
CA MET A 155 -9.24 11.55 8.15
C MET A 155 -9.88 11.47 9.52
N SER A 156 -10.23 10.26 9.95
CA SER A 156 -10.57 10.00 11.35
C SER A 156 -9.35 10.19 12.26
N ASP A 157 -9.59 10.40 13.55
CA ASP A 157 -8.50 10.49 14.53
C ASP A 157 -7.63 9.23 14.53
N ALA A 158 -8.24 8.05 14.44
CA ALA A 158 -7.53 6.78 14.34
C ALA A 158 -6.64 6.70 13.08
N GLU A 159 -7.10 7.21 11.94
CA GLU A 159 -6.29 7.28 10.72
C GLU A 159 -5.11 8.25 10.87
N ARG A 160 -5.28 9.37 11.58
CA ARG A 160 -4.18 10.31 11.84
C ARG A 160 -3.11 9.66 12.70
N GLN A 161 -3.51 8.91 13.72
CA GLN A 161 -2.57 8.18 14.57
C GLN A 161 -1.87 7.06 13.79
N LEU A 162 -2.62 6.26 13.03
CA LEU A 162 -2.08 5.19 12.18
C LEU A 162 -1.08 5.73 11.14
N LEU A 163 -1.40 6.84 10.48
CA LEU A 163 -0.51 7.46 9.50
C LEU A 163 0.77 7.98 10.16
N ALA A 164 0.68 8.61 11.34
CA ALA A 164 1.85 9.07 12.07
C ALA A 164 2.77 7.89 12.45
N ASP A 165 2.22 6.82 12.99
CA ASP A 165 2.98 5.62 13.38
C ASP A 165 3.65 4.97 12.17
N TYR A 166 2.91 4.81 11.07
CA TYR A 166 3.46 4.29 9.83
C TYR A 166 4.63 5.14 9.32
N LEU A 167 4.49 6.47 9.28
CA LEU A 167 5.56 7.35 8.78
C LEU A 167 6.78 7.37 9.71
N VAL A 168 6.63 7.21 11.03
CA VAL A 168 7.77 7.05 11.94
C VAL A 168 8.58 5.79 11.60
N LEU A 169 7.90 4.70 11.26
CA LEU A 169 8.53 3.41 10.98
C LEU A 169 9.03 3.27 9.54
N ASN A 170 8.33 3.87 8.56
CA ASN A 170 8.46 3.55 7.14
C ASN A 170 8.96 4.72 6.28
N ALA A 171 9.04 5.95 6.82
CA ALA A 171 9.59 7.10 6.11
C ALA A 171 11.13 7.17 6.25
N ALA A 172 11.69 8.39 6.24
CA ALA A 172 13.14 8.61 6.20
C ALA A 172 13.85 7.87 5.06
N ILE A 173 13.14 7.62 3.95
CA ILE A 173 13.69 6.91 2.79
C ILE A 173 14.80 7.79 2.16
N PRO A 174 16.04 7.29 2.04
CA PRO A 174 17.10 8.01 1.35
C PRO A 174 16.71 8.37 -0.09
N ILE A 175 16.99 9.61 -0.51
CA ILE A 175 16.56 10.13 -1.83
C ILE A 175 17.14 9.33 -3.00
N ASP A 176 18.27 8.66 -2.83
CA ASP A 176 18.89 7.78 -3.81
C ASP A 176 18.14 6.44 -4.00
N LEU A 177 17.31 6.03 -3.02
CA LEU A 177 16.38 4.91 -3.16
C LEU A 177 15.05 5.29 -3.83
N VAL A 178 14.74 6.58 -3.92
CA VAL A 178 13.54 7.07 -4.62
C VAL A 178 13.76 6.97 -6.14
N PRO A 179 12.79 6.50 -6.95
CA PRO A 179 12.92 6.48 -8.41
C PRO A 179 13.25 7.87 -8.98
N PRO A 180 14.20 8.02 -9.93
CA PRO A 180 14.61 9.32 -10.47
C PRO A 180 13.46 10.21 -10.94
N GLU A 181 12.46 9.62 -11.58
CA GLU A 181 11.23 10.27 -12.04
C GLU A 181 10.40 10.88 -10.89
N LEU A 182 10.53 10.35 -9.67
CA LEU A 182 9.85 10.83 -8.48
C LEU A 182 10.72 11.75 -7.60
N ARG A 183 11.99 11.99 -7.99
CA ARG A 183 12.87 12.97 -7.30
C ARG A 183 12.59 14.41 -7.75
N ALA A 184 12.03 14.59 -8.94
CA ALA A 184 11.80 15.89 -9.55
C ALA A 184 10.53 16.56 -8.99
N GLY A 185 10.69 17.16 -7.81
CA GLY A 185 9.67 17.96 -7.14
C GLY A 185 10.28 18.90 -6.12
N GLY A 186 11.28 19.70 -6.52
CA GLY A 186 11.74 20.87 -5.76
C GLY A 186 12.34 20.64 -4.36
N ALA A 187 12.53 19.41 -3.91
CA ALA A 187 13.26 19.11 -2.69
C ALA A 187 14.77 19.13 -2.96
N SER A 188 15.31 20.33 -3.12
CA SER A 188 16.74 20.57 -2.87
C SER A 188 16.93 20.63 -1.36
N TYR A 189 17.57 19.62 -0.79
CA TYR A 189 18.18 19.68 0.54
C TYR A 189 19.69 19.83 0.38
#